data_AF-A0A6P0VBM9-F1
#
_entry.id   AF-A0A6P0VBM9-F1
#
_cell.length_a   1.000
_cell.length_b   1.000
_cell.length_c   1.000
_cell.angle_alpha   90.00
_cell.angle_beta   90.00
_cell.angle_gamma   90.00
#
_symmetry.space_group_name_H-M   'P 1'
#
loop_
_entity.id
_entity.type
_entity.pdbx_description
1 polymer ?
#
loop_
_entity_poly.entity_id
_entity_poly.type
_entity_poly.pdbx_seq_one_letter_code
_entity_poly.pdbx_strand_id
1 'polypeptide(L)'
;MHNSRLGDPAPKQAVFGSQPNLQLCFLPWCSNSNLGMLDEAKSMIPIPSRDFNDKFYTFLIPMGGDNRQICFRWRTETALKKNFSSYQAAEESFLLWCQGQDDYSIVRKFLEIYQHEETTEREKELAQWHLTAYLETPCYQAASKRFATFSNFNDLTDDWEHYLHLARCLTNNPEEILQIYRKYRRREYDLEKYFMWEIASKIRDLSYRATGQGKYSPWYSLKNTSATNLNQALVNHGVRAENIERYLIARSCLFEVYAKSEQGRWISPNLNEYQAAANYCTRYHFTIDVQEIQRLIKICLEVLRSSPKIISFDTDEHLEVDVIEKHINEILEPDPLLAIEEDRSREKMQSYVEGINQVLTQEWTAFKQRDIDYETMLLLRYGLGLSQASTAAQIGVHQTTVRDYCLLFQEQLLEAVGLWLMDKLGVNLQQLEDLEQYLDLWLKEQYKKTIDAVIMSGFNQHLDVGSRYILKQMYFNSTKDSQKLARKLNMGTAEFKKQVKEAENQLLIYLLQWVQNTVGIFLENKLERKKIARLIKEWLEN
;
A
#
# COMPACT_ATOMS: atom_id res chain seq x y z
N MET A 1 -8.49 74.24 48.86
CA MET A 1 -9.42 73.25 49.46
C MET A 1 -9.28 71.95 48.68
N HIS A 2 -9.23 70.84 49.42
CA HIS A 2 -9.17 69.40 49.09
C HIS A 2 -9.58 68.90 47.68
N ASN A 3 -9.24 67.68 47.23
CA ASN A 3 -8.20 66.66 47.43
C ASN A 3 -8.64 65.48 46.52
N SER A 4 -7.69 64.68 45.99
CA SER A 4 -7.88 63.26 45.58
C SER A 4 -8.73 62.94 44.32
N ARG A 5 -8.48 61.92 43.48
CA ARG A 5 -7.49 60.83 43.40
C ARG A 5 -7.65 60.07 42.05
N LEU A 6 -6.52 59.54 41.56
CA LEU A 6 -6.29 58.24 40.89
C LEU A 6 -6.92 57.91 39.53
N GLY A 7 -6.05 57.52 38.59
CA GLY A 7 -6.38 56.68 37.44
C GLY A 7 -5.31 56.66 36.35
N ASP A 8 -4.19 55.97 36.57
CA ASP A 8 -3.24 55.58 35.51
C ASP A 8 -3.90 54.63 34.49
N PRO A 9 -3.48 54.65 33.22
CA PRO A 9 -3.45 53.44 32.42
C PRO A 9 -2.03 53.08 31.96
N ALA A 10 -1.74 51.79 32.15
CA ALA A 10 -0.57 51.04 31.76
C ALA A 10 -0.46 50.87 30.20
N PRO A 11 0.60 50.23 29.68
CA PRO A 11 1.26 50.65 28.44
C PRO A 11 0.67 50.04 27.16
N LYS A 12 0.87 50.77 26.07
CA LYS A 12 0.58 50.38 24.69
C LYS A 12 1.28 49.07 24.34
N GLN A 13 0.47 48.08 23.96
CA GLN A 13 0.91 46.85 23.31
C GLN A 13 1.66 47.19 22.02
N ALA A 14 2.88 46.67 21.90
CA ALA A 14 3.63 46.66 20.67
C ALA A 14 2.95 45.71 19.68
N VAL A 15 2.49 46.26 18.56
CA VAL A 15 1.97 45.54 17.41
C VAL A 15 3.14 44.76 16.78
N PHE A 16 3.19 43.45 17.01
CA PHE A 16 3.95 42.54 16.16
C PHE A 16 3.13 42.31 14.88
N GLY A 17 3.64 42.86 13.76
CA GLY A 17 3.03 42.69 12.45
C GLY A 17 4.11 42.70 11.37
N SER A 18 4.76 41.56 11.15
CA SER A 18 5.31 41.19 9.85
C SER A 18 5.55 39.67 9.83
N GLN A 19 4.68 38.98 9.11
CA GLN A 19 4.82 37.55 8.80
C GLN A 19 6.02 37.35 7.86
N PRO A 20 6.94 36.41 8.12
CA PRO A 20 7.80 35.90 7.08
C PRO A 20 7.00 34.87 6.26
N ASN A 21 6.67 35.22 5.01
CA ASN A 21 6.20 34.26 4.00
C ASN A 21 7.29 33.21 3.79
N LEU A 22 7.05 31.98 4.26
CA LEU A 22 7.80 30.79 3.83
C LEU A 22 7.26 30.40 2.46
N GLN A 23 7.71 31.11 1.41
CA GLN A 23 7.42 30.72 0.03
C GLN A 23 8.19 29.44 -0.33
N LEU A 24 7.42 28.43 -0.74
CA LEU A 24 7.88 27.23 -1.41
C LEU A 24 8.85 27.58 -2.55
N CYS A 25 10.11 27.17 -2.42
CA CYS A 25 11.02 27.09 -3.57
C CYS A 25 10.87 25.71 -4.24
N PHE A 26 9.74 25.45 -4.88
CA PHE A 26 9.68 24.41 -5.91
C PHE A 26 10.37 24.97 -7.16
N LEU A 27 11.59 24.50 -7.46
CA LEU A 27 12.18 24.75 -8.77
C LEU A 27 11.50 23.84 -9.79
N PRO A 28 11.03 24.35 -10.95
CA PRO A 28 10.56 23.51 -12.04
C PRO A 28 11.78 22.82 -12.68
N TRP A 29 11.74 21.49 -12.73
CA TRP A 29 12.77 20.69 -13.40
C TRP A 29 12.37 20.51 -14.86
N CYS A 30 13.09 21.15 -15.77
CA CYS A 30 12.91 20.94 -17.21
C CYS A 30 13.58 19.61 -17.62
N SER A 31 12.77 18.61 -17.98
CA SER A 31 13.22 17.38 -18.64
C SER A 31 13.58 17.68 -20.09
N ASN A 32 14.88 17.84 -20.37
CA ASN A 32 15.41 17.80 -21.72
C ASN A 32 16.65 16.91 -21.72
N SER A 33 16.49 15.66 -22.14
CA SER A 33 17.62 14.74 -22.32
C SER A 33 17.37 13.76 -23.46
N ASN A 34 17.75 14.18 -24.66
CA ASN A 34 18.37 13.28 -25.64
C ASN A 34 19.73 12.85 -25.08
N LEU A 35 19.87 11.61 -24.61
CA LEU A 35 21.15 11.06 -24.15
C LEU A 35 21.63 9.93 -25.09
N GLY A 36 22.75 10.19 -25.77
CA GLY A 36 23.49 9.18 -26.53
C GLY A 36 24.30 8.26 -25.62
N MET A 37 24.35 6.98 -26.00
CA MET A 37 25.07 5.90 -25.31
C MET A 37 26.57 6.16 -25.17
N LEU A 38 27.09 6.12 -23.95
CA LEU A 38 28.48 5.76 -23.65
C LEU A 38 28.52 4.86 -22.41
N ASP A 39 29.33 3.81 -22.54
CA ASP A 39 29.39 2.60 -21.72
C ASP A 39 30.45 2.77 -20.60
N GLU A 40 30.24 3.73 -19.70
CA GLU A 40 31.03 3.88 -18.48
C GLU A 40 30.23 3.37 -17.29
N ALA A 41 30.84 2.46 -16.52
CA ALA A 41 30.28 1.96 -15.27
C ALA A 41 29.80 3.16 -14.42
N LYS A 42 28.47 3.30 -14.26
CA LYS A 42 27.83 4.41 -13.53
C LYS A 42 28.28 4.41 -12.07
N SER A 43 29.44 4.99 -11.78
CA SER A 43 29.92 5.24 -10.42
C SER A 43 28.96 6.22 -9.78
N MET A 44 28.40 5.85 -8.64
CA MET A 44 27.44 6.70 -7.93
C MET A 44 28.08 8.04 -7.54
N ILE A 45 27.30 9.11 -7.66
CA ILE A 45 27.75 10.45 -7.34
C ILE A 45 27.99 10.50 -5.82
N PRO A 46 29.19 10.81 -5.34
CA PRO A 46 29.44 10.95 -3.92
C PRO A 46 28.69 12.18 -3.38
N ILE A 47 28.05 12.03 -2.22
CA ILE A 47 27.49 13.16 -1.48
C ILE A 47 28.54 13.70 -0.49
N PRO A 48 28.64 15.03 -0.30
CA PRO A 48 29.59 15.60 0.66
C PRO A 48 29.27 15.17 2.10
N SER A 49 30.31 15.07 2.94
CA SER A 49 30.12 14.81 4.38
C SER A 49 29.32 15.94 5.03
N ARG A 50 28.53 15.59 6.03
CA ARG A 50 27.63 16.49 6.75
C ARG A 50 27.89 16.40 8.25
N ASP A 51 27.98 17.54 8.93
CA ASP A 51 28.08 17.57 10.39
C ASP A 51 26.83 17.00 11.04
N PHE A 52 26.95 16.49 12.27
CA PHE A 52 25.84 15.81 12.95
C PHE A 52 24.58 16.68 13.06
N ASN A 53 24.72 17.92 13.53
CA ASN A 53 23.57 18.83 13.71
C ASN A 53 22.98 19.26 12.36
N ASP A 54 23.82 19.45 11.35
CA ASP A 54 23.39 19.83 10.00
C ASP A 54 22.42 18.82 9.41
N LYS A 55 22.43 17.58 9.91
CA LYS A 55 21.47 16.55 9.49
C LYS A 55 20.03 17.00 9.63
N PHE A 56 19.70 17.82 10.61
CA PHE A 56 18.32 18.18 10.91
C PHE A 56 17.83 19.43 10.19
N TYR A 57 18.66 20.13 9.42
CA TYR A 57 18.26 21.39 8.79
C TYR A 57 18.93 21.66 7.45
N THR A 58 19.50 20.63 6.82
CA THR A 58 20.08 20.74 5.48
C THR A 58 19.45 19.76 4.52
N PHE A 59 19.27 20.20 3.28
CA PHE A 59 18.72 19.40 2.19
C PHE A 59 19.75 19.21 1.08
N LEU A 60 19.72 18.06 0.44
CA LEU A 60 20.64 17.74 -0.65
C LEU A 60 20.16 18.42 -1.94
N ILE A 61 20.98 19.27 -2.53
CA ILE A 61 20.65 19.98 -3.77
C ILE A 61 21.63 19.59 -4.87
N PRO A 62 21.14 19.14 -6.04
CA PRO A 62 21.97 18.90 -7.19
C PRO A 62 22.43 20.24 -7.78
N MET A 63 23.69 20.28 -8.14
CA MET A 63 24.35 21.40 -8.79
C MET A 63 24.76 20.94 -10.18
N GLY A 64 24.38 21.70 -11.20
CA GLY A 64 24.92 21.50 -12.54
C GLY A 64 26.41 21.84 -12.53
N GLY A 65 27.26 20.85 -12.77
CA GLY A 65 28.69 21.08 -13.00
C GLY A 65 28.95 21.53 -14.43
N ASP A 66 30.03 22.30 -14.63
CA ASP A 66 30.46 22.84 -15.94
C ASP A 66 30.68 21.74 -17.01
N ASN A 67 30.85 20.48 -16.60
CA ASN A 67 31.11 19.32 -17.46
C ASN A 67 29.96 18.28 -17.50
N ARG A 68 28.69 18.68 -17.29
CA ARG A 68 27.52 17.77 -17.24
C ARG A 68 27.56 16.70 -16.13
N GLN A 69 28.55 16.73 -15.23
CA GLN A 69 28.53 15.92 -14.02
C GLN A 69 27.68 16.61 -12.96
N ILE A 70 26.65 15.90 -12.50
CA ILE A 70 25.84 16.34 -11.36
C ILE A 70 26.68 16.15 -10.11
N CYS A 71 26.88 17.23 -9.34
CA CYS A 71 27.43 17.15 -8.00
C CYS A 71 26.38 17.61 -6.98
N PHE A 72 26.53 17.22 -5.72
CA PHE A 72 25.61 17.64 -4.67
C PHE A 72 26.24 18.63 -3.72
N ARG A 73 25.41 19.53 -3.19
CA ARG A 73 25.72 20.34 -2.03
C ARG A 73 24.61 20.27 -1.00
N TRP A 74 24.97 20.41 0.26
CA TRP A 74 24.01 20.64 1.33
C TRP A 74 23.59 22.11 1.35
N ARG A 75 22.28 22.37 1.28
CA ARG A 75 21.72 23.71 1.51
C ARG A 75 21.13 23.75 2.91
N THR A 76 21.63 24.66 3.73
CA THR A 76 21.05 24.98 5.04
C THR A 76 19.73 25.72 4.89
N GLU A 77 18.68 25.19 5.51
CA GLU A 77 17.43 25.92 5.70
C GLU A 77 17.52 26.78 6.97
N THR A 78 17.49 28.10 6.80
CA THR A 78 17.79 29.04 7.87
C THR A 78 16.71 29.05 8.95
N ALA A 79 15.45 28.82 8.58
CA ALA A 79 14.34 28.73 9.53
C ALA A 79 14.51 27.51 10.44
N LEU A 80 14.81 26.34 9.86
CA LEU A 80 15.05 25.11 10.60
C LEU A 80 16.30 25.23 11.47
N LYS A 81 17.41 25.79 10.96
CA LYS A 81 18.61 25.98 11.77
C LYS A 81 18.34 26.83 13.02
N LYS A 82 17.61 27.94 12.86
CA LYS A 82 17.21 28.80 13.99
C LYS A 82 16.31 28.05 14.99
N ASN A 83 15.33 27.30 14.50
CA ASN A 83 14.44 26.50 15.34
C ASN A 83 15.22 25.40 16.10
N PHE A 84 16.11 24.68 15.43
CA PHE A 84 16.98 23.68 16.03
C PHE A 84 17.87 24.28 17.14
N SER A 85 18.49 25.45 16.88
CA SER A 85 19.27 26.16 17.89
C SER A 85 18.42 26.64 19.07
N SER A 86 17.14 26.94 18.85
CA SER A 86 16.23 27.31 19.95
C SER A 86 15.96 26.12 20.88
N TYR A 87 15.82 24.90 20.37
CA TYR A 87 15.74 23.69 21.20
C TYR A 87 17.03 23.44 21.99
N GLN A 88 18.19 23.64 21.37
CA GLN A 88 19.48 23.53 22.07
C GLN A 88 19.63 24.53 23.22
N ALA A 89 19.06 25.73 23.09
CA ALA A 89 19.10 26.76 24.13
C ALA A 89 18.03 26.55 25.22
N ALA A 90 16.86 26.01 24.86
CA ALA A 90 15.72 25.86 25.76
C ALA A 90 15.74 24.55 26.57
N GLU A 91 16.29 23.46 26.02
CA GLU A 91 16.24 22.13 26.62
C GLU A 91 17.65 21.53 26.80
N GLU A 92 18.10 21.40 28.05
CA GLU A 92 19.43 20.84 28.37
C GLU A 92 19.61 19.41 27.84
N SER A 93 18.56 18.57 27.92
CA SER A 93 18.57 17.21 27.38
C SER A 93 18.81 17.21 25.86
N PHE A 94 18.22 18.16 25.13
CA PHE A 94 18.37 18.25 23.69
C PHE A 94 19.81 18.63 23.30
N LEU A 95 20.41 19.55 24.05
CA LEU A 95 21.82 19.91 23.89
C LEU A 95 22.74 18.70 24.14
N LEU A 96 22.48 17.92 25.19
CA LEU A 96 23.22 16.70 25.49
C LEU A 96 23.09 15.65 24.38
N TRP A 97 21.91 15.48 23.78
CA TRP A 97 21.72 14.60 22.62
C TRP A 97 22.51 15.09 21.40
N CYS A 98 22.55 16.40 21.16
CA CYS A 98 23.35 16.98 20.07
C CYS A 98 24.86 16.73 20.26
N GLN A 99 25.36 16.93 21.48
CA GLN A 99 26.78 16.70 21.81
C GLN A 99 27.14 15.21 21.77
N GLY A 100 26.23 14.35 22.23
CA GLY A 100 26.39 12.89 22.21
C GLY A 100 26.09 12.24 20.86
N GLN A 101 25.71 13.03 19.84
CA GLN A 101 25.31 12.54 18.52
C GLN A 101 24.18 11.50 18.57
N ASP A 102 23.23 11.65 19.49
CA ASP A 102 22.10 10.73 19.69
C ASP A 102 20.92 11.10 18.78
N ASP A 103 21.03 10.74 17.51
CA ASP A 103 20.00 11.00 16.50
C ASP A 103 18.66 10.36 16.85
N TYR A 104 18.66 9.19 17.48
CA TYR A 104 17.46 8.51 17.95
C TYR A 104 16.61 9.39 18.87
N SER A 105 17.23 10.01 19.88
CA SER A 105 16.49 10.84 20.84
C SER A 105 15.96 12.12 20.20
N ILE A 106 16.69 12.69 19.24
CA ILE A 106 16.27 13.89 18.49
C ILE A 106 15.11 13.56 17.52
N VAL A 107 15.24 12.49 16.73
CA VAL A 107 14.17 12.01 15.84
C VAL A 107 12.91 11.69 16.65
N ARG A 108 13.06 11.00 17.78
CA ARG A 108 11.95 10.70 18.68
C ARG A 108 11.25 11.96 19.16
N LYS A 109 12.00 12.98 19.59
CA LYS A 109 11.44 14.26 20.04
C LYS A 109 10.60 14.92 18.95
N PHE A 110 11.09 14.97 17.71
CA PHE A 110 10.31 15.56 16.61
C PHE A 110 9.07 14.74 16.25
N LEU A 111 9.13 13.41 16.32
CA LEU A 111 7.94 12.57 16.16
C LEU A 111 6.92 12.78 17.28
N GLU A 112 7.37 12.95 18.53
CA GLU A 112 6.52 13.27 19.67
C GLU A 112 5.84 14.63 19.50
N ILE A 113 6.58 15.66 19.04
CA ILE A 113 6.02 16.99 18.72
C ILE A 113 4.94 16.85 17.64
N TYR A 114 5.21 16.12 16.56
CA TYR A 114 4.26 15.91 15.47
C TYR A 114 2.97 15.21 15.94
N GLN A 115 3.08 14.20 16.80
CA GLN A 115 1.93 13.41 17.28
C GLN A 115 1.09 14.08 18.37
N HIS A 116 1.67 15.02 19.11
CA HIS A 116 1.01 15.56 20.30
C HIS A 116 -0.11 16.53 19.92
N GLU A 117 -1.31 16.29 20.46
CA GLU A 117 -2.54 17.04 20.10
C GLU A 117 -2.45 18.52 20.46
N GLU A 118 -1.73 18.87 21.55
CA GLU A 118 -1.58 20.25 22.02
C GLU A 118 -0.52 21.06 21.25
N THR A 119 0.25 20.42 20.38
CA THR A 119 1.27 21.09 19.55
C THR A 119 0.59 21.92 18.47
N THR A 120 1.08 23.14 18.24
CA THR A 120 0.55 23.98 17.16
C THR A 120 0.88 23.40 15.78
N GLU A 121 0.03 23.65 14.78
CA GLU A 121 0.29 23.16 13.40
C GLU A 121 1.66 23.60 12.85
N ARG A 122 2.10 24.81 13.21
CA ARG A 122 3.42 25.31 12.84
C ARG A 122 4.57 24.51 13.45
N GLU A 123 4.44 24.09 14.71
CA GLU A 123 5.44 23.26 15.37
C GLU A 123 5.47 21.85 14.79
N LYS A 124 4.30 21.30 14.43
CA LYS A 124 4.21 20.03 13.71
C LYS A 124 4.89 20.10 12.35
N GLU A 125 4.65 21.16 11.59
CA GLU A 125 5.28 21.40 10.29
C GLU A 125 6.81 21.50 10.41
N LEU A 126 7.31 22.28 11.38
CA LEU A 126 8.75 22.39 11.65
C LEU A 126 9.36 21.05 12.07
N ALA A 127 8.68 20.27 12.91
CA ALA A 127 9.13 18.95 13.31
C ALA A 127 9.18 17.98 12.13
N GLN A 128 8.17 18.00 11.26
CA GLN A 128 8.15 17.23 10.02
C GLN A 128 9.34 17.60 9.14
N TRP A 129 9.62 18.90 8.95
CA TRP A 129 10.74 19.35 8.12
C TRP A 129 12.10 18.95 8.71
N HIS A 130 12.25 18.96 10.04
CA HIS A 130 13.44 18.43 10.71
C HIS A 130 13.63 16.93 10.45
N LEU A 131 12.55 16.16 10.46
CA LEU A 131 12.56 14.73 10.15
C LEU A 131 12.93 14.50 8.68
N THR A 132 12.31 15.22 7.74
CA THR A 132 12.63 15.13 6.31
C THR A 132 14.11 15.48 6.05
N ALA A 133 14.63 16.55 6.64
CA ALA A 133 16.04 16.95 6.52
C ALA A 133 17.00 15.85 7.03
N TYR A 134 16.66 15.21 8.16
CA TYR A 134 17.41 14.07 8.69
C TYR A 134 17.42 12.91 7.69
N LEU A 135 16.25 12.60 7.12
CA LEU A 135 16.04 11.48 6.20
C LEU A 135 16.61 11.69 4.79
N GLU A 136 17.12 12.87 4.45
CA GLU A 136 17.75 13.14 3.14
C GLU A 136 18.91 12.17 2.82
N THR A 137 19.78 11.87 3.80
CA THR A 137 20.87 10.91 3.59
C THR A 137 20.34 9.48 3.40
N PRO A 138 19.46 8.95 4.28
CA PRO A 138 18.75 7.69 4.03
C PRO A 138 18.05 7.60 2.68
N CYS A 139 17.35 8.67 2.26
CA CYS A 139 16.65 8.74 0.98
C CYS A 139 17.60 8.61 -0.19
N TYR A 140 18.69 9.39 -0.17
CA TYR A 140 19.72 9.32 -1.19
C TYR A 140 20.33 7.92 -1.28
N GLN A 141 20.74 7.35 -0.14
CA GLN A 141 21.31 6.01 -0.08
C GLN A 141 20.32 4.92 -0.52
N ALA A 142 19.04 5.05 -0.17
CA ALA A 142 18.00 4.12 -0.59
C ALA A 142 17.77 4.17 -2.10
N ALA A 143 17.59 5.37 -2.66
CA ALA A 143 17.47 5.60 -4.08
C ALA A 143 18.69 5.11 -4.85
N SER A 144 19.87 5.44 -4.33
CA SER A 144 21.18 5.02 -4.81
C SER A 144 21.29 3.50 -4.92
N LYS A 145 20.98 2.80 -3.83
CA LYS A 145 21.03 1.34 -3.76
C LYS A 145 20.03 0.68 -4.70
N ARG A 146 18.81 1.22 -4.80
CA ARG A 146 17.79 0.74 -5.74
C ARG A 146 18.29 0.93 -7.16
N PHE A 147 18.72 2.13 -7.52
CA PHE A 147 19.29 2.40 -8.83
C PHE A 147 20.44 1.45 -9.17
N ALA A 148 21.42 1.25 -8.28
CA ALA A 148 22.53 0.31 -8.52
C ALA A 148 22.09 -1.16 -8.65
N THR A 149 21.03 -1.55 -7.94
CA THR A 149 20.45 -2.90 -8.07
C THR A 149 19.78 -3.08 -9.43
N PHE A 150 19.17 -2.01 -9.96
CA PHE A 150 18.40 -2.07 -11.21
C PHE A 150 19.16 -1.61 -12.45
N SER A 151 20.26 -0.87 -12.31
CA SER A 151 21.08 -0.38 -13.42
C SER A 151 21.76 -1.50 -14.21
N ASN A 152 21.89 -2.70 -13.61
CA ASN A 152 22.36 -3.91 -14.28
C ASN A 152 21.29 -4.56 -15.18
N PHE A 153 20.04 -4.13 -15.05
CA PHE A 153 18.98 -4.44 -15.99
C PHE A 153 18.90 -3.22 -16.90
N ASN A 154 19.10 -3.38 -18.21
CA ASN A 154 19.18 -2.31 -19.22
C ASN A 154 17.88 -1.48 -19.41
N ASP A 155 17.13 -1.19 -18.34
CA ASP A 155 15.95 -0.36 -18.31
C ASP A 155 16.39 1.12 -18.37
N LEU A 156 16.12 1.73 -19.53
CA LEU A 156 16.55 3.09 -19.91
C LEU A 156 15.51 4.17 -19.59
N THR A 157 14.55 3.93 -18.69
CA THR A 157 13.50 4.91 -18.37
C THR A 157 13.60 5.53 -16.98
N ASP A 158 14.20 4.85 -16.01
CA ASP A 158 14.25 5.34 -14.63
C ASP A 158 15.65 5.85 -14.28
N ASP A 159 15.83 7.17 -14.40
CA ASP A 159 17.02 7.83 -13.86
C ASP A 159 17.03 7.74 -12.33
N TRP A 160 18.24 7.74 -11.73
CA TRP A 160 18.40 7.70 -10.27
C TRP A 160 17.62 8.83 -9.56
N GLU A 161 17.35 9.92 -10.26
CA GLU A 161 16.51 11.06 -9.84
C GLU A 161 15.07 10.64 -9.55
N HIS A 162 14.51 9.73 -10.34
CA HIS A 162 13.17 9.18 -10.11
C HIS A 162 13.11 8.46 -8.75
N TYR A 163 14.09 7.62 -8.46
CA TYR A 163 14.17 6.92 -7.18
C TYR A 163 14.39 7.87 -6.00
N LEU A 164 15.18 8.95 -6.18
CA LEU A 164 15.36 9.97 -5.15
C LEU A 164 14.06 10.74 -4.91
N HIS A 165 13.34 11.07 -5.96
CA HIS A 165 12.04 11.73 -5.87
C HIS A 165 11.04 10.87 -5.09
N LEU A 166 10.91 9.58 -5.42
CA LEU A 166 10.07 8.64 -4.67
C LEU A 166 10.44 8.56 -3.19
N ALA A 167 11.75 8.51 -2.88
CA ALA A 167 12.24 8.50 -1.51
C ALA A 167 11.81 9.76 -0.72
N ARG A 168 11.88 10.93 -1.36
CA ARG A 168 11.44 12.20 -0.78
C ARG A 168 9.93 12.26 -0.59
N CYS A 169 9.13 11.78 -1.55
CA CYS A 169 7.69 11.71 -1.39
C CYS A 169 7.29 10.84 -0.18
N LEU A 170 7.94 9.69 0.00
CA LEU A 170 7.73 8.81 1.16
C LEU A 170 8.07 9.50 2.49
N THR A 171 9.12 10.32 2.51
CA THR A 171 9.61 10.98 3.74
C THR A 171 9.06 12.39 3.95
N ASN A 172 8.26 12.88 3.02
CA ASN A 172 7.40 14.03 3.23
C ASN A 172 6.07 13.63 3.90
N ASN A 173 5.71 12.34 3.91
CA ASN A 173 4.56 11.84 4.64
C ASN A 173 4.95 11.43 6.08
N PRO A 174 4.54 12.20 7.11
CA PRO A 174 4.94 11.93 8.49
C PRO A 174 4.29 10.68 9.08
N GLU A 175 3.11 10.27 8.63
CA GLU A 175 2.47 9.00 9.02
C GLU A 175 3.33 7.81 8.57
N GLU A 176 3.93 7.89 7.39
CA GLU A 176 4.84 6.87 6.86
C GLU A 176 6.14 6.78 7.68
N ILE A 177 6.73 7.92 8.05
CA ILE A 177 7.89 7.96 8.95
C ILE A 177 7.54 7.30 10.28
N LEU A 178 6.36 7.60 10.83
CA LEU A 178 5.87 7.01 12.08
C LEU A 178 5.68 5.50 11.98
N GLN A 179 5.14 5.00 10.87
CA GLN A 179 4.98 3.56 10.66
C GLN A 179 6.32 2.83 10.61
N ILE A 180 7.31 3.41 9.92
CA ILE A 180 8.68 2.87 9.88
C ILE A 180 9.28 2.91 11.27
N TYR A 181 9.22 4.05 11.95
CA TYR A 181 9.82 4.24 13.27
C TYR A 181 9.21 3.33 14.35
N ARG A 182 7.90 3.06 14.32
CA ARG A 182 7.23 2.15 15.29
C ARG A 182 7.80 0.72 15.26
N LYS A 183 8.35 0.29 14.13
CA LYS A 183 8.94 -1.04 13.97
C LYS A 183 10.44 -1.07 14.32
N TYR A 184 11.06 0.09 14.49
CA TYR A 184 12.48 0.22 14.76
C TYR A 184 12.88 -0.33 16.13
N ARG A 185 14.03 -1.03 16.17
CA ARG A 185 14.62 -1.59 17.39
C ARG A 185 16.05 -1.09 17.56
N ARG A 186 16.24 -0.13 18.47
CA ARG A 186 17.53 0.55 18.74
C ARG A 186 18.71 -0.40 19.03
N ARG A 187 18.46 -1.60 19.54
CA ARG A 187 19.54 -2.57 19.88
C ARG A 187 20.07 -3.34 18.67
N GLU A 188 19.33 -3.37 17.57
CA GLU A 188 19.59 -4.27 16.45
C GLU A 188 20.23 -3.54 15.26
N TYR A 189 19.90 -2.26 15.05
CA TYR A 189 20.30 -1.51 13.86
C TYR A 189 20.64 -0.06 14.19
N ASP A 190 21.50 0.52 13.36
CA ASP A 190 21.70 1.97 13.27
C ASP A 190 20.48 2.62 12.63
N LEU A 191 20.05 3.79 13.14
CA LEU A 191 18.79 4.42 12.75
C LEU A 191 18.79 4.86 11.28
N GLU A 192 19.87 5.52 10.84
CA GLU A 192 20.04 5.99 9.48
C GLU A 192 20.01 4.82 8.49
N LYS A 193 20.76 3.75 8.80
CA LYS A 193 20.74 2.51 8.01
C LYS A 193 19.35 1.89 8.00
N TYR A 194 18.67 1.80 9.14
CA TYR A 194 17.33 1.21 9.22
C TYR A 194 16.34 1.95 8.31
N PHE A 195 16.29 3.27 8.39
CA PHE A 195 15.46 4.09 7.49
C PHE A 195 15.84 3.87 6.03
N MET A 196 17.13 3.85 5.69
CA MET A 196 17.56 3.57 4.32
C MET A 196 17.02 2.22 3.81
N TRP A 197 17.09 1.15 4.62
CA TRP A 197 16.58 -0.18 4.22
C TRP A 197 15.05 -0.19 4.04
N GLU A 198 14.31 0.41 4.95
CA GLU A 198 12.85 0.46 4.91
C GLU A 198 12.34 1.33 3.75
N ILE A 199 12.96 2.50 3.54
CA ILE A 199 12.67 3.38 2.39
C ILE A 199 12.98 2.65 1.09
N ALA A 200 14.13 1.97 0.97
CA ALA A 200 14.45 1.18 -0.21
C ALA A 200 13.44 0.04 -0.47
N SER A 201 12.93 -0.58 0.59
CA SER A 201 11.85 -1.58 0.49
C SER A 201 10.53 -0.95 0.03
N LYS A 202 10.15 0.21 0.56
CA LYS A 202 8.93 0.91 0.13
C LYS A 202 9.03 1.42 -1.31
N ILE A 203 10.18 1.95 -1.72
CA ILE A 203 10.45 2.30 -3.13
C ILE A 203 10.26 1.07 -4.01
N ARG A 204 10.79 -0.09 -3.61
CA ARG A 204 10.56 -1.35 -4.36
C ARG A 204 9.08 -1.65 -4.54
N ASP A 205 8.33 -1.53 -3.45
CA ASP A 205 6.92 -1.91 -3.44
C ASP A 205 6.09 -0.89 -4.25
N LEU A 206 6.43 0.42 -4.19
CA LEU A 206 5.84 1.46 -5.02
C LEU A 206 6.16 1.28 -6.51
N SER A 207 7.44 1.09 -6.87
CA SER A 207 7.82 0.81 -8.27
C SER A 207 7.10 -0.43 -8.78
N TYR A 208 6.96 -1.46 -7.95
CA TYR A 208 6.19 -2.66 -8.29
C TYR A 208 4.70 -2.38 -8.47
N ARG A 209 4.07 -1.58 -7.60
CA ARG A 209 2.67 -1.18 -7.76
C ARG A 209 2.44 -0.35 -9.03
N ALA A 210 3.35 0.55 -9.36
CA ALA A 210 3.20 1.47 -10.49
C ALA A 210 3.49 0.82 -11.85
N THR A 211 4.49 -0.08 -11.91
CA THR A 211 5.00 -0.60 -13.20
C THR A 211 4.91 -2.12 -13.31
N GLY A 212 4.71 -2.82 -12.19
CA GLY A 212 4.86 -4.28 -12.11
C GLY A 212 6.29 -4.76 -12.29
N GLN A 213 7.24 -3.82 -12.34
CA GLN A 213 8.67 -4.07 -12.45
C GLN A 213 9.32 -3.84 -11.07
N GLY A 214 10.53 -4.36 -10.86
CA GLY A 214 11.32 -4.00 -9.67
C GLY A 214 11.16 -4.84 -8.39
N LYS A 215 10.14 -5.71 -8.27
CA LYS A 215 10.07 -6.72 -7.17
C LYS A 215 10.94 -7.94 -7.44
N TYR A 216 11.11 -8.26 -8.71
CA TYR A 216 11.67 -9.50 -9.19
C TYR A 216 12.66 -9.21 -10.31
N SER A 217 13.77 -9.96 -10.39
CA SER A 217 14.63 -9.89 -11.56
C SER A 217 13.83 -10.29 -12.81
N PRO A 218 14.19 -9.81 -14.01
CA PRO A 218 13.53 -10.22 -15.26
C PRO A 218 13.45 -11.75 -15.39
N TRP A 219 14.48 -12.44 -14.89
CA TRP A 219 14.60 -13.89 -14.82
C TRP A 219 13.59 -14.54 -13.88
N TYR A 220 13.36 -13.97 -12.69
CA TYR A 220 12.33 -14.45 -11.79
C TYR A 220 10.93 -14.18 -12.32
N SER A 221 10.71 -13.02 -12.96
CA SER A 221 9.45 -12.72 -13.64
C SER A 221 9.16 -13.78 -14.71
N LEU A 222 10.12 -14.02 -15.61
CA LEU A 222 10.00 -15.06 -16.63
C LEU A 222 9.76 -16.45 -16.02
N LYS A 223 10.33 -16.76 -14.85
CA LYS A 223 10.11 -18.03 -14.18
C LYS A 223 8.69 -18.15 -13.63
N ASN A 224 8.16 -17.09 -13.02
CA ASN A 224 6.86 -17.11 -12.36
C ASN A 224 5.68 -16.84 -13.31
N THR A 225 5.90 -16.33 -14.51
CA THR A 225 4.84 -16.19 -15.51
C THR A 225 4.28 -17.56 -15.89
N SER A 226 2.96 -17.73 -15.89
CA SER A 226 2.35 -18.98 -16.37
C SER A 226 2.66 -19.20 -17.86
N ALA A 227 2.64 -20.45 -18.33
CA ALA A 227 2.80 -20.73 -19.76
C ALA A 227 1.73 -20.02 -20.60
N THR A 228 0.50 -19.94 -20.08
CA THR A 228 -0.64 -19.23 -20.69
C THR A 228 -0.36 -17.74 -20.84
N ASN A 229 0.10 -17.06 -19.78
CA ASN A 229 0.34 -15.62 -19.81
C ASN A 229 1.53 -15.28 -20.72
N LEU A 230 2.58 -16.12 -20.72
CA LEU A 230 3.70 -15.95 -21.64
C LEU A 230 3.27 -16.19 -23.09
N ASN A 231 2.42 -17.19 -23.35
CA ASN A 231 1.85 -17.43 -24.68
C ASN A 231 1.06 -16.19 -25.15
N GLN A 232 0.13 -15.70 -24.33
CA GLN A 232 -0.65 -14.50 -24.67
C GLN A 232 0.25 -13.29 -24.95
N ALA A 233 1.27 -13.08 -24.11
CA ALA A 233 2.22 -12.01 -24.29
C ALA A 233 3.00 -12.15 -25.61
N LEU A 234 3.43 -13.37 -25.96
CA LEU A 234 4.12 -13.65 -27.23
C LEU A 234 3.21 -13.41 -28.44
N VAL A 235 1.94 -13.82 -28.36
CA VAL A 235 0.93 -13.54 -29.40
C VAL A 235 0.73 -12.04 -29.58
N ASN A 236 0.56 -11.30 -28.48
CA ASN A 236 0.39 -9.85 -28.49
C ASN A 236 1.60 -9.13 -29.08
N HIS A 237 2.79 -9.70 -28.92
CA HIS A 237 4.04 -9.21 -29.52
C HIS A 237 4.24 -9.66 -30.98
N GLY A 238 3.26 -10.32 -31.59
CA GLY A 238 3.29 -10.73 -33.00
C GLY A 238 4.03 -12.05 -33.28
N VAL A 239 4.34 -12.85 -32.25
CA VAL A 239 4.91 -14.18 -32.46
C VAL A 239 3.83 -15.13 -33.01
N ARG A 240 4.10 -15.73 -34.17
CA ARG A 240 3.18 -16.69 -34.80
C ARG A 240 3.00 -17.94 -33.94
N ALA A 241 1.78 -18.48 -33.89
CA ALA A 241 1.41 -19.66 -33.11
C ALA A 241 2.35 -20.87 -33.33
N GLU A 242 2.79 -21.09 -34.58
CA GLU A 242 3.73 -22.15 -34.98
C GLU A 242 5.10 -22.08 -34.27
N ASN A 243 5.49 -20.90 -33.77
CA ASN A 243 6.78 -20.68 -33.12
C ASN A 243 6.67 -20.62 -31.60
N ILE A 244 5.47 -20.47 -31.02
CA ILE A 244 5.28 -20.25 -29.57
C ILE A 244 5.82 -21.42 -28.74
N GLU A 245 5.58 -22.64 -29.20
CA GLU A 245 6.08 -23.85 -28.54
C GLU A 245 7.60 -23.82 -28.35
N ARG A 246 8.34 -23.27 -29.33
CA ARG A 246 9.81 -23.11 -29.25
C ARG A 246 10.24 -22.23 -28.10
N TYR A 247 9.52 -21.13 -27.85
CA TYR A 247 9.80 -20.21 -26.73
C TYR A 247 9.49 -20.87 -25.37
N LEU A 248 8.38 -21.62 -25.29
CA LEU A 248 7.99 -22.34 -24.07
C LEU A 248 8.97 -23.46 -23.72
N ILE A 249 9.42 -24.23 -24.72
CA ILE A 249 10.45 -25.27 -24.54
C ILE A 249 11.78 -24.66 -24.13
N ALA A 250 12.26 -23.63 -24.84
CA ALA A 250 13.51 -22.95 -24.51
C ALA A 250 13.51 -22.41 -23.07
N ARG A 251 12.40 -21.81 -22.64
CA ARG A 251 12.18 -21.36 -21.26
C ARG A 251 12.26 -22.52 -20.27
N SER A 252 11.60 -23.64 -20.57
CA SER A 252 11.54 -24.81 -19.67
C SER A 252 12.92 -25.47 -19.54
N CYS A 253 13.65 -25.64 -20.65
CA CYS A 253 15.03 -26.13 -20.66
C CYS A 253 15.95 -25.24 -19.82
N LEU A 254 15.84 -23.92 -19.97
CA LEU A 254 16.64 -22.97 -19.19
C LEU A 254 16.37 -23.12 -17.69
N PHE A 255 15.09 -23.18 -17.28
CA PHE A 255 14.75 -23.25 -15.86
C PHE A 255 15.08 -24.58 -15.18
N GLU A 256 15.11 -25.68 -15.94
CA GLU A 256 15.62 -26.99 -15.48
C GLU A 256 17.12 -26.97 -15.16
N VAL A 257 17.90 -26.25 -15.96
CA VAL A 257 19.34 -26.04 -15.70
C VAL A 257 19.53 -25.12 -14.51
N TYR A 258 18.75 -24.04 -14.45
CA TYR A 258 18.77 -23.08 -13.34
C TYR A 258 18.43 -23.69 -11.98
N ALA A 259 17.49 -24.63 -11.93
CA ALA A 259 17.12 -25.31 -10.70
C ALA A 259 18.29 -26.08 -10.07
N LYS A 260 19.33 -26.37 -10.85
CA LYS A 260 20.55 -27.10 -10.46
C LYS A 260 21.77 -26.19 -10.35
N SER A 261 21.64 -24.89 -10.63
CA SER A 261 22.74 -23.92 -10.58
C SER A 261 22.99 -23.44 -9.15
N GLU A 262 24.28 -23.27 -8.83
CA GLU A 262 24.73 -22.73 -7.54
C GLU A 262 24.73 -21.19 -7.50
N GLN A 263 24.48 -20.50 -8.62
CA GLN A 263 24.61 -19.04 -8.76
C GLN A 263 23.57 -18.20 -7.97
N GLY A 264 22.84 -18.80 -7.04
CA GLY A 264 21.82 -18.11 -6.28
C GLY A 264 20.56 -17.83 -7.12
N ARG A 265 19.48 -17.54 -6.42
CA ARG A 265 18.14 -17.43 -7.00
C ARG A 265 18.03 -16.21 -7.95
N TRP A 266 17.97 -16.47 -9.27
CA TRP A 266 17.48 -15.58 -10.34
C TRP A 266 18.40 -14.46 -10.84
N ILE A 267 19.71 -14.73 -10.87
CA ILE A 267 20.70 -13.91 -11.60
C ILE A 267 20.64 -14.23 -13.11
N SER A 268 21.18 -13.35 -13.96
CA SER A 268 21.24 -13.56 -15.43
C SER A 268 22.06 -14.79 -15.81
N PRO A 269 21.64 -15.58 -16.83
CA PRO A 269 22.31 -16.82 -17.14
C PRO A 269 23.69 -16.56 -17.69
N ASN A 270 24.66 -17.32 -17.22
CA ASN A 270 25.98 -17.34 -17.83
C ASN A 270 25.98 -18.23 -19.09
N LEU A 271 27.06 -18.15 -19.87
CA LEU A 271 27.20 -18.90 -21.12
C LEU A 271 27.11 -20.42 -20.92
N ASN A 272 27.64 -20.96 -19.81
CA ASN A 272 27.61 -22.38 -19.51
C ASN A 272 26.17 -22.87 -19.23
N GLU A 273 25.34 -22.04 -18.59
CA GLU A 273 23.93 -22.35 -18.33
C GLU A 273 23.11 -22.36 -19.62
N TYR A 274 23.35 -21.41 -20.52
CA TYR A 274 22.74 -21.46 -21.86
C TYR A 274 23.18 -22.68 -22.66
N GLN A 275 24.46 -23.06 -22.57
CA GLN A 275 24.97 -24.24 -23.25
C GLN A 275 24.38 -25.54 -22.69
N ALA A 276 24.24 -25.64 -21.36
CA ALA A 276 23.55 -26.75 -20.72
C ALA A 276 22.06 -26.79 -21.11
N ALA A 277 21.40 -25.64 -21.25
CA ALA A 277 19.99 -25.57 -21.67
C ALA A 277 19.81 -26.02 -23.12
N ALA A 278 20.72 -25.64 -24.02
CA ALA A 278 20.74 -26.10 -25.42
C ALA A 278 20.90 -27.61 -25.51
N ASN A 279 21.86 -28.16 -24.76
CA ASN A 279 22.07 -29.61 -24.65
C ASN A 279 20.84 -30.34 -24.07
N TYR A 280 20.12 -29.70 -23.15
CA TYR A 280 18.91 -30.25 -22.55
C TYR A 280 17.75 -30.30 -23.55
N CYS A 281 17.56 -29.24 -24.35
CA CYS A 281 16.53 -29.22 -25.40
C CYS A 281 16.75 -30.31 -26.46
N THR A 282 18.00 -30.65 -26.79
CA THR A 282 18.31 -31.77 -27.71
C THR A 282 17.76 -33.11 -27.22
N ARG A 283 17.61 -33.32 -25.90
CA ARG A 283 17.00 -34.53 -25.33
C ARG A 283 15.49 -34.62 -25.56
N TYR A 284 14.83 -33.51 -25.88
CA TYR A 284 13.41 -33.42 -26.26
C TYR A 284 13.21 -33.38 -27.78
N HIS A 285 14.18 -33.87 -28.55
CA HIS A 285 14.18 -33.82 -30.02
C HIS A 285 14.10 -32.40 -30.60
N PHE A 286 14.49 -31.39 -29.82
CA PHE A 286 14.47 -30.00 -30.23
C PHE A 286 15.91 -29.48 -30.34
N THR A 287 16.46 -29.49 -31.56
CA THR A 287 17.82 -29.02 -31.83
C THR A 287 17.85 -27.51 -31.90
N ILE A 288 18.32 -26.88 -30.81
CA ILE A 288 18.56 -25.44 -30.75
C ILE A 288 20.04 -25.20 -30.42
N ASP A 289 20.67 -24.26 -31.09
CA ASP A 289 21.99 -23.79 -30.69
C ASP A 289 21.91 -22.81 -29.49
N VAL A 290 23.08 -22.48 -28.93
CA VAL A 290 23.17 -21.61 -27.75
C VAL A 290 22.69 -20.18 -28.07
N GLN A 291 22.97 -19.68 -29.27
CA GLN A 291 22.64 -18.31 -29.68
C GLN A 291 21.13 -18.14 -29.87
N GLU A 292 20.47 -19.17 -30.41
CA GLU A 292 19.05 -19.21 -30.66
C GLU A 292 18.27 -19.35 -29.34
N ILE A 293 18.74 -20.14 -28.37
CA ILE A 293 18.16 -20.11 -27.01
C ILE A 293 18.26 -18.71 -26.41
N GLN A 294 19.44 -18.06 -26.49
CA GLN A 294 19.62 -16.71 -25.97
C GLN A 294 18.65 -15.72 -26.62
N ARG A 295 18.48 -15.82 -27.94
CA ARG A 295 17.55 -14.99 -28.70
C ARG A 295 16.10 -15.20 -28.26
N LEU A 296 15.64 -16.45 -28.17
CA LEU A 296 14.28 -16.80 -27.76
C LEU A 296 13.99 -16.29 -26.33
N ILE A 297 14.92 -16.51 -25.42
CA ILE A 297 14.79 -16.06 -24.03
C ILE A 297 14.78 -14.53 -23.92
N LYS A 298 15.61 -13.83 -24.70
CA LYS A 298 15.63 -12.37 -24.75
C LYS A 298 14.27 -11.80 -25.21
N ILE A 299 13.68 -12.42 -26.24
CA ILE A 299 12.34 -12.04 -26.72
C ILE A 299 11.29 -12.30 -25.63
N CYS A 300 11.33 -13.44 -24.93
CA CYS A 300 10.42 -13.69 -23.80
C CYS A 300 10.53 -12.59 -22.72
N LEU A 301 11.74 -12.13 -22.41
CA LEU A 301 11.94 -11.05 -21.44
C LEU A 301 11.41 -9.71 -21.94
N GLU A 302 11.65 -9.39 -23.22
CA GLU A 302 11.17 -8.17 -23.86
C GLU A 302 9.64 -8.11 -23.89
N VAL A 303 9.01 -9.21 -24.32
CA VAL A 303 7.56 -9.39 -24.36
C VAL A 303 6.91 -9.20 -22.99
N LEU A 304 7.51 -9.75 -21.93
CA LEU A 304 7.01 -9.56 -20.56
C LEU A 304 7.24 -8.16 -19.99
N ARG A 305 8.13 -7.37 -20.61
CA ARG A 305 8.32 -5.95 -20.29
C ARG A 305 7.33 -5.07 -21.05
N SER A 306 7.11 -5.36 -22.33
CA SER A 306 6.22 -4.57 -23.20
C SER A 306 4.74 -4.90 -23.00
N SER A 307 4.43 -6.05 -22.37
CA SER A 307 3.05 -6.37 -22.02
C SER A 307 2.59 -5.43 -20.92
N PRO A 308 1.51 -4.64 -21.11
CA PRO A 308 0.93 -3.90 -20.01
C PRO A 308 0.57 -4.89 -18.92
N LYS A 309 1.29 -4.81 -17.80
CA LYS A 309 0.89 -5.54 -16.61
C LYS A 309 -0.32 -4.80 -16.08
N ILE A 310 -1.51 -5.38 -16.31
CA ILE A 310 -2.69 -5.02 -15.55
C ILE A 310 -2.37 -5.43 -14.11
N ILE A 311 -1.86 -4.47 -13.34
CA ILE A 311 -1.86 -4.57 -11.89
C ILE A 311 -3.21 -4.01 -11.52
N SER A 312 -4.12 -4.88 -11.09
CA SER A 312 -5.32 -4.43 -10.41
C SER A 312 -4.88 -3.63 -9.17
N PHE A 313 -5.32 -2.38 -9.13
CA PHE A 313 -5.10 -1.52 -7.99
C PHE A 313 -6.05 -1.97 -6.86
N ASP A 314 -5.52 -2.68 -5.86
CA ASP A 314 -6.13 -2.73 -4.53
C ASP A 314 -5.96 -1.34 -3.90
N THR A 315 -6.95 -0.47 -4.04
CA THR A 315 -7.10 0.69 -3.15
C THR A 315 -7.85 0.24 -1.91
N ASP A 316 -7.12 -0.32 -0.96
CA ASP A 316 -7.58 -0.44 0.43
C ASP A 316 -6.38 -0.34 1.38
N GLU A 317 -5.64 0.76 1.25
CA GLU A 317 -4.77 1.30 2.30
C GLU A 317 -4.46 2.75 1.92
N HIS A 318 -4.91 3.70 2.75
CA HIS A 318 -4.75 5.14 2.60
C HIS A 318 -3.31 5.58 2.31
N LEU A 319 -2.96 5.66 1.03
CA LEU A 319 -1.97 6.57 0.49
C LEU A 319 -2.73 7.42 -0.52
N GLU A 320 -3.11 8.62 -0.09
CA GLU A 320 -3.67 9.66 -0.95
C GLU A 320 -2.66 9.96 -2.07
N VAL A 321 -2.90 9.37 -3.24
CA VAL A 321 -2.28 9.75 -4.50
C VAL A 321 -2.79 11.14 -4.95
N ASP A 322 -3.85 11.64 -4.32
CA ASP A 322 -4.45 12.96 -4.56
C ASP A 322 -3.52 14.16 -4.23
N VAL A 323 -2.42 13.96 -3.50
CA VAL A 323 -1.48 15.05 -3.21
C VAL A 323 -0.48 15.29 -4.36
N ILE A 324 -0.27 14.30 -5.24
CA ILE A 324 0.73 14.40 -6.32
C ILE A 324 0.16 15.12 -7.55
N GLU A 325 -1.10 14.92 -7.90
CA GLU A 325 -1.73 15.64 -9.03
C GLU A 325 -2.13 17.07 -8.67
N LYS A 326 -2.54 17.31 -7.42
CA LYS A 326 -3.01 18.62 -7.00
C LYS A 326 -1.91 19.69 -6.94
N HIS A 327 -0.69 19.31 -6.57
CA HIS A 327 0.43 20.27 -6.47
C HIS A 327 1.19 20.52 -7.78
N ILE A 328 1.06 19.64 -8.78
CA ILE A 328 1.60 19.90 -10.13
C ILE A 328 0.64 20.80 -10.92
N ASN A 329 -0.67 20.67 -10.70
CA ASN A 329 -1.69 21.51 -11.34
C ASN A 329 -1.88 22.87 -10.68
N GLU A 330 -1.40 23.10 -9.45
CA GLU A 330 -1.50 24.40 -8.75
C GLU A 330 -0.48 25.47 -9.23
N ILE A 331 0.43 25.14 -10.17
CA ILE A 331 1.41 26.10 -10.74
C ILE A 331 0.95 26.69 -12.09
N LEU A 332 -0.11 26.14 -12.68
CA LEU A 332 -0.76 26.73 -13.85
C LEU A 332 -2.17 27.11 -13.41
N GLU A 333 -2.55 28.39 -13.55
CA GLU A 333 -3.94 28.78 -13.32
C GLU A 333 -4.85 27.82 -14.09
N PRO A 334 -5.74 27.07 -13.41
CA PRO A 334 -6.54 26.05 -14.09
C PRO A 334 -7.50 26.77 -15.03
N ASP A 335 -7.42 26.40 -16.31
CA ASP A 335 -8.42 26.79 -17.29
C ASP A 335 -9.80 26.40 -16.71
N PRO A 336 -10.74 27.35 -16.51
CA PRO A 336 -12.06 27.07 -15.95
C PRO A 336 -12.83 25.99 -16.72
N LEU A 337 -12.45 25.71 -17.97
CA LEU A 337 -12.99 24.61 -18.76
C LEU A 337 -12.53 23.22 -18.31
N LEU A 338 -11.28 23.08 -17.83
CA LEU A 338 -10.73 21.79 -17.39
C LEU A 338 -11.29 21.34 -16.03
N ALA A 339 -11.51 22.26 -15.10
CA ALA A 339 -12.16 21.95 -13.82
C ALA A 339 -13.62 21.48 -14.00
N ILE A 340 -14.34 22.07 -14.97
CA ILE A 340 -15.70 21.64 -15.33
C ILE A 340 -15.69 20.27 -16.03
N GLU A 341 -14.66 19.94 -16.80
CA GLU A 341 -14.50 18.63 -17.45
C GLU A 341 -14.08 17.51 -16.49
N GLU A 342 -13.25 17.80 -15.49
CA GLU A 342 -12.86 16.86 -14.43
C GLU A 342 -14.03 16.55 -13.48
N ASP A 343 -14.79 17.56 -13.05
CA ASP A 343 -16.00 17.35 -12.24
C ASP A 343 -17.05 16.55 -13.02
N ARG A 344 -17.27 16.87 -14.30
CA ARG A 344 -18.15 16.08 -15.18
C ARG A 344 -17.65 14.65 -15.39
N SER A 345 -16.34 14.41 -15.36
CA SER A 345 -15.75 13.08 -15.51
C SER A 345 -15.89 12.25 -14.22
N ARG A 346 -15.75 12.88 -13.05
CA ARG A 346 -16.00 12.27 -11.74
C ARG A 346 -17.47 11.94 -11.53
N GLU A 347 -18.37 12.86 -11.86
CA GLU A 347 -19.83 12.63 -11.80
C GLU A 347 -20.24 11.48 -12.74
N LYS A 348 -19.69 11.42 -13.95
CA LYS A 348 -19.92 10.30 -14.87
C LYS A 348 -19.40 8.98 -14.30
N MET A 349 -18.19 8.97 -13.73
CA MET A 349 -17.62 7.77 -13.12
C MET A 349 -18.45 7.28 -11.93
N GLN A 350 -18.88 8.17 -11.05
CA GLN A 350 -19.78 7.84 -9.93
C GLN A 350 -21.10 7.29 -10.44
N SER A 351 -21.70 7.93 -11.45
CA SER A 351 -22.93 7.44 -12.08
C SER A 351 -22.77 6.03 -12.67
N TYR A 352 -21.59 5.69 -13.21
CA TYR A 352 -21.32 4.34 -13.70
C TYR A 352 -21.19 3.33 -12.56
N VAL A 353 -20.47 3.66 -11.49
CA VAL A 353 -20.35 2.79 -10.31
C VAL A 353 -21.71 2.54 -9.66
N GLU A 354 -22.54 3.58 -9.54
CA GLU A 354 -23.92 3.46 -9.06
C GLU A 354 -24.76 2.55 -9.97
N GLY A 355 -24.65 2.71 -11.29
CA GLY A 355 -25.33 1.87 -12.27
C GLY A 355 -24.91 0.40 -12.19
N ILE A 356 -23.61 0.12 -12.09
CA ILE A 356 -23.07 -1.23 -11.88
C ILE A 356 -23.62 -1.83 -10.57
N ASN A 357 -23.54 -1.08 -9.48
CA ASN A 357 -24.06 -1.51 -8.18
C ASN A 357 -25.56 -1.81 -8.23
N GLN A 358 -26.33 -1.02 -8.99
CA GLN A 358 -27.76 -1.25 -9.16
C GLN A 358 -28.04 -2.56 -9.89
N VAL A 359 -27.34 -2.82 -10.99
CA VAL A 359 -27.46 -4.08 -11.74
C VAL A 359 -27.07 -5.27 -10.88
N LEU A 360 -25.95 -5.18 -10.17
CA LEU A 360 -25.50 -6.23 -9.26
C LEU A 360 -26.51 -6.51 -8.14
N THR A 361 -27.08 -5.47 -7.55
CA THR A 361 -28.09 -5.60 -6.49
C THR A 361 -29.36 -6.26 -7.04
N GLN A 362 -29.80 -5.88 -8.25
CA GLN A 362 -30.98 -6.46 -8.89
C GLN A 362 -30.78 -7.95 -9.18
N GLU A 363 -29.67 -8.32 -9.83
CA GLU A 363 -29.37 -9.71 -10.15
C GLU A 363 -29.15 -10.56 -8.91
N TRP A 364 -28.44 -10.05 -7.91
CA TRP A 364 -28.27 -10.72 -6.63
C TRP A 364 -29.61 -10.97 -5.94
N THR A 365 -30.53 -10.00 -5.95
CA THR A 365 -31.86 -10.15 -5.37
C THR A 365 -32.70 -11.17 -6.15
N ALA A 366 -32.64 -11.14 -7.48
CA ALA A 366 -33.33 -12.11 -8.33
C ALA A 366 -32.77 -13.53 -8.14
N PHE A 367 -31.46 -13.65 -7.96
CA PHE A 367 -30.78 -14.92 -7.73
C PHE A 367 -31.18 -15.56 -6.39
N LYS A 368 -31.22 -14.76 -5.32
CA LYS A 368 -31.70 -15.22 -4.00
C LYS A 368 -33.10 -15.83 -4.03
N GLN A 369 -33.98 -15.33 -4.91
CA GLN A 369 -35.35 -15.83 -5.00
C GLN A 369 -35.47 -17.16 -5.75
N ARG A 370 -34.43 -17.60 -6.46
CA ARG A 370 -34.48 -18.82 -7.29
C ARG A 370 -34.20 -20.10 -6.51
N ASP A 371 -33.28 -20.08 -5.54
CA ASP A 371 -32.91 -21.27 -4.77
C ASP A 371 -32.36 -20.91 -3.39
N ILE A 372 -32.87 -21.59 -2.36
CA ILE A 372 -32.50 -21.39 -0.96
C ILE A 372 -31.09 -21.96 -0.69
N ASP A 373 -30.68 -23.00 -1.41
CA ASP A 373 -29.37 -23.62 -1.24
C ASP A 373 -28.24 -22.69 -1.72
N TYR A 374 -28.52 -21.80 -2.69
CA TYR A 374 -27.56 -20.80 -3.18
C TYR A 374 -27.33 -19.66 -2.21
N GLU A 375 -28.41 -19.08 -1.66
CA GLU A 375 -28.26 -18.01 -0.67
C GLU A 375 -27.48 -18.52 0.54
N THR A 376 -27.74 -19.77 0.95
CA THR A 376 -27.02 -20.45 2.01
C THR A 376 -25.53 -20.54 1.71
N MET A 377 -25.16 -21.01 0.52
CA MET A 377 -23.76 -21.16 0.13
C MET A 377 -23.01 -19.82 0.10
N LEU A 378 -23.63 -18.79 -0.46
CA LEU A 378 -23.05 -17.45 -0.52
C LEU A 378 -22.95 -16.82 0.88
N LEU A 379 -23.96 -16.97 1.74
CA LEU A 379 -23.91 -16.49 3.13
C LEU A 379 -22.77 -17.12 3.90
N LEU A 380 -22.61 -18.44 3.81
CA LEU A 380 -21.53 -19.16 4.49
C LEU A 380 -20.15 -18.74 3.95
N ARG A 381 -20.02 -18.53 2.64
CA ARG A 381 -18.75 -18.22 1.97
C ARG A 381 -18.34 -16.75 2.14
N TYR A 382 -19.23 -15.83 1.79
CA TYR A 382 -18.97 -14.39 1.71
C TYR A 382 -19.32 -13.65 3.00
N GLY A 383 -20.38 -14.06 3.71
CA GLY A 383 -20.77 -13.45 4.99
C GLY A 383 -19.96 -13.96 6.17
N LEU A 384 -19.92 -15.29 6.36
CA LEU A 384 -19.26 -15.90 7.52
C LEU A 384 -17.77 -16.23 7.28
N GLY A 385 -17.25 -16.03 6.07
CA GLY A 385 -15.84 -16.29 5.73
C GLY A 385 -15.43 -17.77 5.88
N LEU A 386 -16.38 -18.70 5.71
CA LEU A 386 -16.07 -20.13 5.74
C LEU A 386 -15.28 -20.54 4.48
N SER A 387 -14.47 -21.60 4.62
CA SER A 387 -13.74 -22.15 3.46
C SER A 387 -14.68 -23.01 2.62
N GLN A 388 -14.38 -23.18 1.33
CA GLN A 388 -15.17 -24.03 0.43
C GLN A 388 -15.40 -25.44 1.01
N ALA A 389 -14.36 -26.06 1.59
CA ALA A 389 -14.48 -27.38 2.21
C ALA A 389 -15.42 -27.41 3.42
N SER A 390 -15.43 -26.34 4.22
CA SER A 390 -16.33 -26.21 5.38
C SER A 390 -17.76 -25.94 4.92
N THR A 391 -17.97 -25.01 3.99
CA THR A 391 -19.28 -24.76 3.36
C THR A 391 -19.86 -26.04 2.73
N ALA A 392 -19.03 -26.80 2.01
CA ALA A 392 -19.44 -28.06 1.38
C ALA A 392 -19.89 -29.11 2.41
N ALA A 393 -19.12 -29.25 3.49
CA ALA A 393 -19.47 -30.16 4.58
C ALA A 393 -20.78 -29.78 5.27
N GLN A 394 -21.06 -28.47 5.42
CA GLN A 394 -22.28 -27.98 6.06
C GLN A 394 -23.54 -28.17 5.19
N ILE A 395 -23.40 -28.05 3.87
CA ILE A 395 -24.51 -28.21 2.92
C ILE A 395 -24.68 -29.68 2.49
N GLY A 396 -23.68 -30.54 2.74
CA GLY A 396 -23.71 -31.95 2.33
C GLY A 396 -23.40 -32.18 0.86
N VAL A 397 -22.61 -31.28 0.24
CA VAL A 397 -22.18 -31.36 -1.17
C VAL A 397 -20.66 -31.53 -1.28
N HIS A 398 -20.16 -31.80 -2.48
CA HIS A 398 -18.73 -31.83 -2.72
C HIS A 398 -18.12 -30.41 -2.72
N GLN A 399 -16.85 -30.29 -2.32
CA GLN A 399 -16.14 -29.00 -2.33
C GLN A 399 -16.11 -28.36 -3.73
N THR A 400 -15.95 -29.17 -4.77
CA THR A 400 -15.97 -28.70 -6.17
C THR A 400 -17.31 -28.07 -6.51
N THR A 401 -18.41 -28.68 -6.08
CA THR A 401 -19.77 -28.13 -6.25
C THR A 401 -19.89 -26.72 -5.67
N VAL A 402 -19.32 -26.47 -4.48
CA VAL A 402 -19.33 -25.11 -3.89
C VAL A 402 -18.56 -24.11 -4.75
N ARG A 403 -17.39 -24.52 -5.28
CA ARG A 403 -16.60 -23.67 -6.18
C ARG A 403 -17.36 -23.39 -7.47
N ASP A 404 -17.88 -24.43 -8.10
CA ASP A 404 -18.56 -24.36 -9.39
C ASP A 404 -19.80 -23.46 -9.29
N TYR A 405 -20.54 -23.53 -8.18
CA TYR A 405 -21.67 -22.62 -7.94
C TYR A 405 -21.26 -21.17 -7.68
N CYS A 406 -20.19 -20.93 -6.91
CA CYS A 406 -19.69 -19.56 -6.73
C CYS A 406 -19.25 -18.97 -8.07
N LEU A 407 -18.56 -19.77 -8.90
CA LEU A 407 -18.14 -19.35 -10.24
C LEU A 407 -19.33 -19.07 -11.15
N LEU A 408 -20.31 -19.97 -11.20
CA LEU A 408 -21.53 -19.78 -12.00
C LEU A 408 -22.27 -18.50 -11.62
N PHE A 409 -22.37 -18.21 -10.31
CA PHE A 409 -23.01 -16.99 -9.84
C PHE A 409 -22.19 -15.74 -10.19
N GLN A 410 -20.86 -15.79 -10.07
CA GLN A 410 -19.98 -14.72 -10.52
C GLN A 410 -20.11 -14.49 -12.03
N GLU A 411 -20.12 -15.55 -12.84
CA GLU A 411 -20.31 -15.49 -14.29
C GLU A 411 -21.64 -14.80 -14.64
N GLN A 412 -22.73 -15.12 -13.95
CA GLN A 412 -24.02 -14.47 -14.17
C GLN A 412 -23.99 -12.97 -13.83
N LEU A 413 -23.34 -12.58 -12.72
CA LEU A 413 -23.18 -11.17 -12.36
C LEU A 413 -22.29 -10.42 -13.36
N LEU A 414 -21.21 -11.05 -13.82
CA LEU A 414 -20.33 -10.51 -14.86
C LEU A 414 -21.08 -10.33 -16.18
N GLU A 415 -21.89 -11.31 -16.57
CA GLU A 415 -22.70 -11.24 -17.78
C GLU A 415 -23.69 -10.07 -17.69
N ALA A 416 -24.40 -9.91 -16.57
CA ALA A 416 -25.35 -8.82 -16.39
C ALA A 416 -24.68 -7.43 -16.39
N VAL A 417 -23.55 -7.28 -15.71
CA VAL A 417 -22.77 -6.03 -15.75
C VAL A 417 -22.21 -5.79 -17.14
N GLY A 418 -21.72 -6.82 -17.82
CA GLY A 418 -21.21 -6.72 -19.17
C GLY A 418 -22.26 -6.31 -20.18
N LEU A 419 -23.48 -6.86 -20.10
CA LEU A 419 -24.62 -6.43 -20.91
C LEU A 419 -24.99 -4.98 -20.63
N TRP A 420 -24.98 -4.55 -19.36
CA TRP A 420 -25.23 -3.16 -18.99
C TRP A 420 -24.14 -2.20 -19.49
N LEU A 421 -22.86 -2.58 -19.36
CA LEU A 421 -21.74 -1.80 -19.89
C LEU A 421 -21.75 -1.72 -21.41
N MET A 422 -22.13 -2.80 -22.08
CA MET A 422 -22.29 -2.82 -23.53
C MET A 422 -23.43 -1.89 -23.98
N ASP A 423 -24.57 -1.90 -23.28
CA ASP A 423 -25.70 -0.99 -23.55
C ASP A 423 -25.35 0.49 -23.31
N LYS A 424 -24.60 0.80 -22.23
CA LYS A 424 -24.29 2.20 -21.85
C LYS A 424 -23.05 2.77 -22.51
N LEU A 425 -22.01 1.97 -22.74
CA LEU A 425 -20.69 2.44 -23.16
C LEU A 425 -20.18 1.80 -24.45
N GLY A 426 -20.86 0.76 -24.97
CA GLY A 426 -20.39 0.02 -26.15
C GLY A 426 -19.07 -0.72 -25.93
N VAL A 427 -18.70 -0.99 -24.67
CA VAL A 427 -17.45 -1.67 -24.29
C VAL A 427 -17.63 -3.18 -24.34
N ASN A 428 -16.62 -3.89 -24.85
CA ASN A 428 -16.62 -5.35 -24.99
C ASN A 428 -16.10 -6.03 -23.70
N LEU A 429 -16.81 -7.07 -23.24
CA LEU A 429 -16.56 -7.83 -22.01
C LEU A 429 -15.13 -8.39 -21.87
N GLN A 430 -14.40 -8.61 -22.96
CA GLN A 430 -13.06 -9.22 -22.97
C GLN A 430 -11.96 -8.35 -22.31
N GLN A 431 -12.26 -7.13 -21.90
CA GLN A 431 -11.31 -6.19 -21.27
C GLN A 431 -11.45 -6.10 -19.73
N LEU A 432 -12.27 -6.94 -19.10
CA LEU A 432 -12.74 -6.76 -17.72
C LEU A 432 -12.24 -7.84 -16.73
N GLU A 433 -10.97 -8.28 -16.81
CA GLU A 433 -10.38 -9.17 -15.80
C GLU A 433 -10.43 -8.56 -14.37
N ASP A 434 -10.42 -7.23 -14.25
CA ASP A 434 -10.55 -6.50 -12.98
C ASP A 434 -11.97 -6.57 -12.36
N LEU A 435 -12.98 -6.96 -13.15
CA LEU A 435 -14.37 -7.01 -12.68
C LEU A 435 -14.62 -8.22 -11.77
N GLU A 436 -13.93 -9.35 -11.99
CA GLU A 436 -14.03 -10.53 -11.11
C GLU A 436 -13.63 -10.21 -9.67
N GLN A 437 -12.53 -9.48 -9.50
CA GLN A 437 -12.05 -9.03 -8.19
C GLN A 437 -13.01 -8.01 -7.57
N TYR A 438 -13.51 -7.06 -8.37
CA TYR A 438 -14.52 -6.11 -7.92
C TYR A 438 -15.78 -6.83 -7.42
N LEU A 439 -16.26 -7.84 -8.14
CA LEU A 439 -17.41 -8.64 -7.72
C LEU A 439 -17.17 -9.41 -6.43
N ASP A 440 -15.99 -10.01 -6.25
CA ASP A 440 -15.65 -10.74 -5.03
C ASP A 440 -15.66 -9.80 -3.81
N LEU A 441 -15.11 -8.59 -3.95
CA LEU A 441 -15.14 -7.55 -2.92
C LEU A 441 -16.57 -7.03 -2.68
N TRP A 442 -17.30 -6.75 -3.75
CA TRP A 442 -18.68 -6.29 -3.67
C TRP A 442 -19.57 -7.30 -2.93
N LEU A 443 -19.45 -8.60 -3.24
CA LEU A 443 -20.19 -9.66 -2.57
C LEU A 443 -19.83 -9.76 -1.10
N LYS A 444 -18.54 -9.69 -0.74
CA LYS A 444 -18.12 -9.64 0.67
C LYS A 444 -18.76 -8.46 1.38
N GLU A 445 -18.77 -7.28 0.77
CA GLU A 445 -19.34 -6.07 1.37
C GLU A 445 -20.86 -6.19 1.57
N GLN A 446 -21.61 -6.73 0.60
CA GLN A 446 -23.06 -6.92 0.74
C GLN A 446 -23.41 -7.92 1.85
N TYR A 447 -22.70 -9.04 1.91
CA TYR A 447 -22.93 -10.02 2.97
C TYR A 447 -22.40 -9.55 4.33
N LYS A 448 -21.32 -8.76 4.37
CA LYS A 448 -20.84 -8.10 5.58
C LYS A 448 -21.91 -7.18 6.16
N LYS A 449 -22.53 -6.30 5.34
CA LYS A 449 -23.65 -5.45 5.78
C LYS A 449 -24.81 -6.26 6.37
N THR A 450 -25.11 -7.41 5.78
CA THR A 450 -26.13 -8.33 6.30
C THR A 450 -25.75 -8.87 7.68
N ILE A 451 -24.52 -9.35 7.85
CA ILE A 451 -24.01 -9.85 9.13
C ILE A 451 -23.94 -8.74 10.17
N ASP A 452 -23.46 -7.56 9.81
CA ASP A 452 -23.36 -6.39 10.68
C ASP A 452 -24.74 -5.96 11.19
N ALA A 453 -25.75 -5.95 10.32
CA ALA A 453 -27.13 -5.67 10.72
C ALA A 453 -27.67 -6.70 11.73
N VAL A 454 -27.34 -7.98 11.55
CA VAL A 454 -27.72 -9.05 12.49
C VAL A 454 -26.99 -8.88 13.82
N ILE A 455 -25.68 -8.63 13.80
CA ILE A 455 -24.90 -8.41 15.03
C ILE A 455 -25.41 -7.16 15.76
N MET A 456 -25.70 -6.07 15.05
CA MET A 456 -26.29 -4.84 15.60
C MET A 456 -27.66 -5.12 16.23
N SER A 457 -28.51 -5.94 15.60
CA SER A 457 -29.80 -6.36 16.15
C SER A 457 -29.62 -7.18 17.43
N GLY A 458 -28.74 -8.18 17.41
CA GLY A 458 -28.38 -9.00 18.58
C GLY A 458 -27.84 -8.15 19.72
N PHE A 459 -26.96 -7.20 19.39
CA PHE A 459 -26.40 -6.26 20.32
C PHE A 459 -27.48 -5.40 20.97
N ASN A 460 -28.44 -4.88 20.20
CA ASN A 460 -29.45 -3.96 20.72
C ASN A 460 -30.63 -4.64 21.42
N GLN A 461 -31.02 -5.83 20.97
CA GLN A 461 -32.27 -6.48 21.38
C GLN A 461 -32.07 -7.70 22.27
N HIS A 462 -30.95 -8.42 22.14
CA HIS A 462 -30.74 -9.70 22.82
C HIS A 462 -29.74 -9.65 23.97
N LEU A 463 -28.80 -8.69 23.97
CA LEU A 463 -27.94 -8.47 25.11
C LEU A 463 -28.67 -7.69 26.22
N ASP A 464 -28.49 -8.14 27.46
CA ASP A 464 -28.95 -7.39 28.62
C ASP A 464 -28.23 -6.03 28.73
N VAL A 465 -28.82 -5.10 29.49
CA VAL A 465 -28.32 -3.73 29.64
C VAL A 465 -26.88 -3.71 30.18
N GLY A 466 -26.53 -4.62 31.09
CA GLY A 466 -25.19 -4.74 31.66
C GLY A 466 -24.17 -5.22 30.63
N SER A 467 -24.47 -6.29 29.90
CA SER A 467 -23.60 -6.82 28.85
C SER A 467 -23.33 -5.79 27.74
N ARG A 468 -24.38 -5.08 27.27
CA ARG A 468 -24.22 -3.99 26.30
C ARG A 468 -23.31 -2.88 26.83
N TYR A 469 -23.52 -2.48 28.08
CA TYR A 469 -22.73 -1.42 28.69
C TYR A 469 -21.26 -1.81 28.81
N ILE A 470 -20.96 -3.06 29.18
CA ILE A 470 -19.59 -3.57 29.28
C ILE A 470 -18.89 -3.59 27.93
N LEU A 471 -19.57 -4.06 26.87
CA LEU A 471 -19.03 -4.03 25.52
C LEU A 471 -18.80 -2.58 25.03
N LYS A 472 -19.75 -1.66 25.30
CA LYS A 472 -19.56 -0.22 25.04
C LYS A 472 -18.32 0.33 25.73
N GLN A 473 -18.11 -0.01 27.00
CA GLN A 473 -16.94 0.47 27.72
C GLN A 473 -15.63 -0.13 27.18
N MET A 474 -15.62 -1.38 26.74
CA MET A 474 -14.42 -2.07 26.25
C MET A 474 -14.00 -1.63 24.84
N TYR A 475 -14.97 -1.50 23.93
CA TYR A 475 -14.70 -1.37 22.50
C TYR A 475 -14.93 0.04 21.94
N PHE A 476 -15.90 0.78 22.48
CA PHE A 476 -16.31 2.09 21.93
C PHE A 476 -15.71 3.29 22.68
N ASN A 477 -14.99 3.05 23.79
CA ASN A 477 -14.23 4.09 24.48
C ASN A 477 -12.76 4.09 24.03
N SER A 478 -12.11 5.24 24.12
CA SER A 478 -10.69 5.42 23.79
C SER A 478 -9.73 4.54 24.61
N THR A 479 -10.12 4.12 25.83
CA THR A 479 -9.25 3.33 26.71
C THR A 479 -9.51 1.82 26.55
N LYS A 480 -8.68 1.12 25.76
CA LYS A 480 -8.71 -0.36 25.63
C LYS A 480 -8.13 -1.12 26.86
N ASP A 481 -7.85 -0.41 27.96
CA ASP A 481 -7.25 -0.99 29.17
C ASP A 481 -8.31 -1.57 30.12
N SER A 482 -8.45 -2.90 30.10
CA SER A 482 -9.39 -3.62 30.95
C SER A 482 -9.20 -3.37 32.46
N GLN A 483 -8.00 -2.99 32.92
CA GLN A 483 -7.78 -2.70 34.35
C GLN A 483 -8.39 -1.36 34.76
N LYS A 484 -8.19 -0.33 33.92
CA LYS A 484 -8.78 1.00 34.16
C LYS A 484 -10.30 0.94 34.09
N LEU A 485 -10.84 0.22 33.11
CA LEU A 485 -12.29 0.04 32.96
C LEU A 485 -12.88 -0.73 34.14
N ALA A 486 -12.26 -1.83 34.57
CA ALA A 486 -12.73 -2.59 35.72
C ALA A 486 -12.77 -1.76 37.01
N ARG A 487 -11.75 -0.91 37.25
CA ARG A 487 -11.75 0.04 38.38
C ARG A 487 -12.86 1.07 38.27
N LYS A 488 -13.08 1.64 37.08
CA LYS A 488 -14.18 2.61 36.84
C LYS A 488 -15.56 2.01 37.13
N LEU A 489 -15.71 0.71 36.91
CA LEU A 489 -16.95 -0.03 37.14
C LEU A 489 -17.02 -0.68 38.53
N ASN A 490 -16.07 -0.40 39.43
CA ASN A 490 -15.98 -1.00 40.77
C ASN A 490 -16.03 -2.54 40.74
N MET A 491 -15.41 -3.18 39.76
CA MET A 491 -15.35 -4.63 39.61
C MET A 491 -13.91 -5.16 39.47
N GLY A 492 -13.71 -6.43 39.79
CA GLY A 492 -12.42 -7.09 39.62
C GLY A 492 -12.06 -7.24 38.13
N THR A 493 -10.77 -7.14 37.79
CA THR A 493 -10.29 -7.21 36.40
C THR A 493 -10.58 -8.57 35.74
N ALA A 494 -10.50 -9.66 36.51
CA ALA A 494 -10.86 -11.00 36.06
C ALA A 494 -12.36 -11.12 35.79
N GLU A 495 -13.18 -10.52 36.65
CA GLU A 495 -14.65 -10.51 36.51
C GLU A 495 -15.07 -9.68 35.30
N PHE A 496 -14.48 -8.50 35.08
CA PHE A 496 -14.72 -7.69 33.89
C PHE A 496 -14.40 -8.47 32.60
N LYS A 497 -13.22 -9.09 32.53
CA LYS A 497 -12.83 -9.91 31.35
C LYS A 497 -13.76 -11.10 31.13
N LYS A 498 -14.26 -11.70 32.22
CA LYS A 498 -15.24 -12.79 32.16
C LYS A 498 -16.56 -12.28 31.59
N GLN A 499 -17.06 -11.14 32.05
CA GLN A 499 -18.31 -10.54 31.57
C GLN A 499 -18.20 -10.07 30.11
N VAL A 500 -17.06 -9.51 29.69
CA VAL A 500 -16.80 -9.19 28.27
C VAL A 500 -16.91 -10.46 27.41
N LYS A 501 -16.22 -11.54 27.80
CA LYS A 501 -16.28 -12.81 27.08
C LYS A 501 -17.68 -13.42 27.06
N GLU A 502 -18.41 -13.31 28.15
CA GLU A 502 -19.79 -13.79 28.22
C GLU A 502 -20.70 -13.01 27.26
N ALA A 503 -20.57 -11.68 27.22
CA ALA A 503 -21.32 -10.83 26.29
C ALA A 503 -20.95 -11.11 24.81
N GLU A 504 -19.66 -11.29 24.50
CA GLU A 504 -19.21 -11.73 23.17
C GLU A 504 -19.79 -13.10 22.79
N ASN A 505 -19.83 -14.03 23.74
CA ASN A 505 -20.39 -15.36 23.52
C ASN A 505 -21.91 -15.33 23.34
N GLN A 506 -22.63 -14.44 24.01
CA GLN A 506 -24.07 -14.23 23.78
C GLN A 506 -24.34 -13.73 22.35
N LEU A 507 -23.54 -12.79 21.84
CA LEU A 507 -23.63 -12.35 20.43
C LEU A 507 -23.30 -13.49 19.47
N LEU A 508 -22.29 -14.31 19.79
CA LEU A 508 -21.95 -15.49 18.99
C LEU A 508 -23.10 -16.48 18.92
N ILE A 509 -23.71 -16.80 20.07
CA ILE A 509 -24.87 -17.70 20.13
C ILE A 509 -26.03 -17.11 19.32
N TYR A 510 -26.28 -15.81 19.45
CA TYR A 510 -27.33 -15.14 18.69
C TYR A 510 -27.10 -15.23 17.18
N LEU A 511 -25.88 -14.93 16.70
CA LEU A 511 -25.56 -15.00 15.28
C LEU A 511 -25.65 -16.44 14.77
N LEU A 512 -25.21 -17.44 15.55
CA LEU A 512 -25.35 -18.85 15.21
C LEU A 512 -26.82 -19.29 15.13
N GLN A 513 -27.66 -18.83 16.05
CA GLN A 513 -29.11 -19.09 16.01
C GLN A 513 -29.76 -18.42 14.81
N TRP A 514 -29.36 -17.20 14.47
CA TRP A 514 -29.84 -16.51 13.28
C TRP A 514 -29.46 -17.29 12.01
N VAL A 515 -28.21 -17.75 11.89
CA VAL A 515 -27.78 -18.61 10.77
C VAL A 515 -28.64 -19.89 10.72
N GLN A 516 -28.82 -20.57 11.86
CA GLN A 516 -29.65 -21.77 11.92
C GLN A 516 -31.10 -21.51 11.48
N ASN A 517 -31.68 -20.39 11.89
CA ASN A 517 -33.05 -20.03 11.53
C ASN A 517 -33.19 -19.57 10.07
N THR A 518 -32.14 -18.97 9.51
CA THR A 518 -32.15 -18.40 8.15
C THR A 518 -31.88 -19.47 7.10
N VAL A 519 -30.91 -20.35 7.35
CA VAL A 519 -30.44 -21.33 6.35
C VAL A 519 -30.58 -22.79 6.79
N GLY A 520 -31.13 -23.07 7.98
CA GLY A 520 -31.35 -24.43 8.47
C GLY A 520 -30.09 -25.20 8.86
N ILE A 521 -28.91 -24.54 8.90
CA ILE A 521 -27.61 -25.19 9.15
C ILE A 521 -27.14 -24.98 10.59
N PHE A 522 -26.61 -26.05 11.20
CA PHE A 522 -26.05 -26.02 12.55
C PHE A 522 -24.51 -26.06 12.54
N LEU A 523 -23.88 -24.94 12.88
CA LEU A 523 -22.41 -24.82 12.88
C LEU A 523 -21.82 -25.30 14.22
N GLU A 524 -21.55 -26.60 14.33
CA GLU A 524 -20.90 -27.20 15.52
C GLU A 524 -19.38 -27.09 15.53
N ASN A 525 -18.76 -26.95 14.37
CA ASN A 525 -17.31 -27.05 14.25
C ASN A 525 -16.62 -25.92 15.03
N LYS A 526 -15.69 -26.30 15.93
CA LYS A 526 -14.93 -25.36 16.76
C LYS A 526 -14.16 -24.32 15.95
N LEU A 527 -13.64 -24.68 14.77
CA LEU A 527 -12.90 -23.77 13.90
C LEU A 527 -13.82 -22.72 13.27
N GLU A 528 -15.01 -23.13 12.83
CA GLU A 528 -16.03 -22.25 12.24
C GLU A 528 -16.54 -21.26 13.29
N ARG A 529 -16.88 -21.75 14.48
CA ARG A 529 -17.27 -20.89 15.62
C ARG A 529 -16.19 -19.87 15.97
N LYS A 530 -14.91 -20.27 15.92
CA LYS A 530 -13.79 -19.36 16.17
C LYS A 530 -13.68 -18.28 15.09
N LYS A 531 -13.98 -18.59 13.82
CA LYS A 531 -14.03 -17.59 12.73
C LYS A 531 -15.16 -16.60 12.94
N ILE A 532 -16.36 -17.08 13.29
CA ILE A 532 -17.52 -16.23 13.54
C ILE A 532 -17.29 -15.34 14.78
N ALA A 533 -16.69 -15.88 15.84
CA ALA A 533 -16.29 -15.09 17.00
C ALA A 533 -15.29 -13.98 16.64
N ARG A 534 -14.41 -14.22 15.67
CA ARG A 534 -13.51 -13.19 15.15
C ARG A 534 -14.28 -12.10 14.40
N LEU A 535 -15.25 -12.45 13.54
CA LEU A 535 -16.09 -11.48 12.84
C LEU A 535 -16.84 -10.56 13.82
N ILE A 536 -17.41 -11.11 14.89
CA ILE A 536 -18.08 -10.30 15.92
C ILE A 536 -17.09 -9.34 16.60
N LYS A 537 -15.88 -9.82 16.87
CA LYS A 537 -14.85 -8.98 17.47
C LYS A 537 -14.39 -7.87 16.53
N GLU A 538 -14.19 -8.17 15.25
CA GLU A 538 -13.87 -7.19 14.20
C GLU A 538 -14.99 -6.16 14.08
N TRP A 539 -16.26 -6.58 14.14
CA TRP A 539 -17.40 -5.68 14.17
C TRP A 539 -17.43 -4.80 15.42
N LEU A 540 -17.10 -5.32 16.60
CA LEU A 540 -17.04 -4.52 17.83
C LEU A 540 -15.89 -3.51 17.81
N GLU A 541 -14.79 -3.80 17.12
CA GLU A 541 -13.60 -2.94 17.06
C GLU A 541 -13.71 -1.77 16.08
N ASN A 542 -14.64 -1.85 15.12
CA ASN A 542 -14.96 -0.81 14.13
C ASN A 542 -16.18 -0.01 14.56
#